data_AF-A0A7C1Y369-F1
#
_entry.id   AF-A0A7C1Y369-F1
#
_cell.length_a   1.000
_cell.length_b   1.000
_cell.length_c   1.000
_cell.angle_alpha   90.00
_cell.angle_beta   90.00
_cell.angle_gamma   90.00
#
_symmetry.space_group_name_H-M   'P 1'
#
loop_
_entity.id
_entity.type
_entity.pdbx_description
1 polymer ?
#
loop_
_entity_poly.entity_id
_entity_poly.type
_entity_poly.pdbx_seq_one_letter_code
_entity_poly.pdbx_strand_id
1 'polypeptide(L)'
;MKPGQHDYCYHQIHIDATRNATDDFNPFHDQNKVEQFPAMFPAALLSCALLEKAKQDNYDFESNPVVYTSHHISVDRRLLQKLKSNDRLHLLVAVPRAVPAGKGLGKKGFPQQLHRCFGLSAGNRILFRAEAVMAPLKAILQDAEA
;
A
#
# COMPACT_ATOMS: atom_id res chain seq x y z
N MET A 1 25.21 -16.94 11.77
CA MET A 1 23.83 -16.73 11.27
C MET A 1 23.67 -17.54 9.97
N LYS A 2 22.56 -18.28 9.80
CA LYS A 2 22.30 -19.10 8.60
C LYS A 2 21.76 -18.21 7.46
N PRO A 3 22.17 -18.41 6.20
CA PRO A 3 21.59 -17.71 5.06
C PRO A 3 20.17 -18.24 4.82
N GLY A 4 19.16 -17.37 4.95
CA GLY A 4 17.75 -17.72 4.65
C GLY A 4 16.73 -17.37 5.74
N GLN A 5 17.17 -16.97 6.94
CA GLN A 5 16.25 -16.45 7.97
C GLN A 5 16.08 -14.95 7.78
N HIS A 6 15.05 -14.57 7.02
CA HIS A 6 14.59 -13.19 6.97
C HIS A 6 13.67 -12.95 8.17
N ASP A 7 14.12 -12.16 9.14
CA ASP A 7 13.23 -11.59 10.15
C ASP A 7 12.32 -10.58 9.45
N TYR A 8 11.16 -11.05 9.01
CA TYR A 8 10.14 -10.18 8.47
C TYR A 8 9.37 -9.57 9.64
N CYS A 9 9.74 -8.35 10.02
CA CYS A 9 8.96 -7.53 10.94
C CYS A 9 7.88 -6.79 10.15
N TYR A 10 6.62 -7.02 10.52
CA TYR A 10 5.45 -6.36 9.93
C TYR A 10 4.77 -5.50 10.97
N HIS A 11 4.36 -4.30 10.55
CA HIS A 11 3.41 -3.50 11.30
C HIS A 11 2.01 -3.89 10.86
N GLN A 12 1.18 -4.29 11.83
CA GLN A 12 -0.20 -4.63 11.59
C GLN A 12 -1.07 -3.37 11.72
N ILE A 13 -1.81 -3.09 10.66
CA ILE A 13 -2.76 -1.99 10.56
C ILE A 13 -4.14 -2.60 10.38
N HIS A 14 -5.09 -2.17 11.21
CA HIS A 14 -6.47 -2.62 11.12
C HIS A 14 -7.27 -1.58 10.35
N ILE A 15 -7.77 -1.95 9.16
CA ILE A 15 -8.67 -1.10 8.40
C ILE A 15 -10.03 -1.78 8.32
N ASP A 16 -11.06 -1.04 8.74
CA ASP A 16 -12.44 -1.42 8.48
C ASP A 16 -12.75 -1.14 7.01
N ALA A 17 -13.17 -2.17 6.27
CA ALA A 17 -13.46 -2.04 4.85
C ALA A 17 -14.57 -1.00 4.57
N THR A 18 -15.48 -0.75 5.53
CA THR A 18 -16.47 0.33 5.43
C THR A 18 -15.85 1.71 5.51
N ARG A 19 -15.00 1.98 6.52
CA ARG A 19 -14.37 3.30 6.72
C ARG A 19 -13.57 3.75 5.50
N ASN A 20 -12.89 2.81 4.83
CA ASN A 20 -12.12 3.10 3.63
C ASN A 20 -12.98 3.23 2.36
N ALA A 21 -14.18 2.67 2.35
CA ALA A 21 -15.15 2.85 1.26
C ALA A 21 -16.03 4.08 1.45
N THR A 22 -15.94 4.78 2.59
CA THR A 22 -16.84 5.89 2.95
C THR A 22 -16.26 7.30 2.83
N ASP A 23 -14.97 7.48 2.49
CA ASP A 23 -14.42 8.82 2.21
C ASP A 23 -14.55 9.13 0.71
N ASP A 24 -15.62 9.86 0.38
CA ASP A 24 -15.93 10.62 -0.86
C ASP A 24 -15.94 9.93 -2.24
N PHE A 25 -15.37 8.74 -2.43
CA PHE A 25 -15.28 8.08 -3.75
C PHE A 25 -16.30 6.97 -4.01
N ASN A 26 -17.24 6.73 -3.10
CA ASN A 26 -18.30 5.77 -3.32
C ASN A 26 -19.61 6.51 -3.65
N PRO A 27 -20.05 6.55 -4.93
CA PRO A 27 -21.36 7.13 -5.28
C PRO A 27 -22.56 6.35 -4.70
N PHE A 28 -22.32 5.31 -3.91
CA PHE A 28 -23.34 4.50 -3.23
C PHE A 28 -23.21 4.64 -1.71
N HIS A 29 -23.71 5.77 -1.20
CA HIS A 29 -23.93 6.10 0.23
C HIS A 29 -25.02 5.23 0.89
N ASP A 30 -25.11 3.95 0.54
CA ASP A 30 -26.08 3.04 1.12
C ASP A 30 -25.30 1.94 1.83
N GLN A 31 -25.35 1.95 3.16
CA GLN A 31 -24.65 1.01 4.05
C GLN A 31 -24.99 -0.45 3.74
N ASN A 32 -26.06 -0.70 2.96
CA ASN A 32 -26.49 -2.01 2.51
C ASN A 32 -26.08 -2.37 1.06
N LYS A 33 -25.35 -1.53 0.31
CA LYS A 33 -25.17 -1.71 -1.16
C LYS A 33 -23.79 -2.10 -1.68
N VAL A 34 -22.72 -2.09 -0.89
CA VAL A 34 -21.44 -2.62 -1.40
C VAL A 34 -21.46 -4.14 -1.31
N GLU A 35 -22.21 -4.78 -2.20
CA GLU A 35 -22.27 -6.24 -2.29
C GLU A 35 -20.98 -6.84 -2.87
N GLN A 36 -20.24 -6.05 -3.67
CA GLN A 36 -19.01 -6.41 -4.35
C GLN A 36 -18.05 -5.21 -4.43
N PHE A 37 -16.85 -5.38 -3.90
CA PHE A 37 -15.79 -4.36 -4.02
C PHE A 37 -15.16 -4.38 -5.42
N PRO A 38 -14.80 -3.22 -5.99
CA PRO A 38 -14.12 -3.15 -7.28
C PRO A 38 -12.73 -3.80 -7.19
N ALA A 39 -12.22 -4.30 -8.32
CA ALA A 39 -10.90 -4.92 -8.40
C ALA A 39 -9.75 -3.98 -7.95
N MET A 40 -9.97 -2.67 -8.00
CA MET A 40 -9.01 -1.65 -7.55
C MET A 40 -9.04 -1.39 -6.04
N PHE A 41 -10.01 -1.92 -5.30
CA PHE A 41 -10.14 -1.70 -3.85
C PHE A 41 -8.88 -2.06 -3.04
N PRO A 42 -8.18 -3.18 -3.32
CA PRO A 42 -6.90 -3.48 -2.67
C PRO A 42 -5.80 -2.42 -2.89
N ALA A 43 -5.79 -1.73 -4.04
CA ALA A 43 -4.81 -0.68 -4.30
C ALA A 43 -5.10 0.58 -3.44
N ALA A 44 -6.38 0.90 -3.21
CA ALA A 44 -6.76 1.96 -2.28
C ALA A 44 -6.35 1.61 -0.84
N LEU A 45 -6.65 0.38 -0.39
CA LEU A 45 -6.25 -0.11 0.93
C LEU A 45 -4.73 -0.08 1.13
N LEU A 46 -3.95 -0.43 0.10
CA LEU A 46 -2.50 -0.33 0.12
C LEU A 46 -2.04 1.10 0.43
N SER A 47 -2.57 2.10 -0.28
CA SER A 47 -2.24 3.50 -0.05
C SER A 47 -2.58 3.95 1.36
N CYS A 48 -3.76 3.58 1.87
CA CYS A 48 -4.17 3.96 3.23
C CYS A 48 -3.25 3.33 4.28
N ALA A 49 -2.91 2.05 4.13
CA ALA A 49 -1.97 1.39 5.04
C ALA A 49 -0.58 2.05 5.03
N LEU A 50 -0.09 2.49 3.87
CA LEU A 50 1.19 3.19 3.77
C LEU A 50 1.14 4.60 4.38
N LEU A 51 0.03 5.33 4.19
CA LEU A 51 -0.19 6.63 4.83
C LEU A 51 -0.27 6.51 6.35
N GLU A 52 -1.03 5.53 6.86
CA GLU A 52 -1.13 5.27 8.29
C GLU A 52 0.23 4.86 8.89
N LYS A 53 0.99 4.01 8.19
CA LYS A 53 2.35 3.65 8.62
C LYS A 53 3.27 4.86 8.70
N ALA A 54 3.25 5.71 7.68
CA ALA A 54 4.09 6.89 7.65
C ALA A 54 3.67 7.94 8.69
N LYS A 55 2.37 8.06 9.00
CA LYS A 55 1.89 8.84 10.15
C LYS A 55 2.43 8.31 11.48
N GLN A 56 2.44 6.98 11.67
CA GLN A 56 3.06 6.36 12.86
C GLN A 56 4.57 6.63 12.94
N ASP A 57 5.23 6.72 11.78
CA ASP A 57 6.65 7.07 11.67
C ASP A 57 6.92 8.58 11.78
N ASN A 58 5.89 9.41 12.01
CA ASN A 58 5.97 10.88 12.04
C ASN A 58 6.53 11.50 10.75
N TYR A 59 6.25 10.88 9.61
CA TYR A 59 6.65 11.39 8.31
C TYR A 59 5.69 12.50 7.85
N ASP A 60 6.24 13.67 7.51
CA ASP A 60 5.49 14.81 7.00
C ASP A 60 5.37 14.75 5.46
N PHE A 61 4.21 14.29 5.00
CA PHE A 61 3.89 14.23 3.57
C PHE A 61 3.59 15.58 2.94
N GLU A 62 3.16 16.57 3.71
CA GLU A 62 2.80 17.88 3.19
C GLU A 62 4.07 18.61 2.74
N SER A 63 5.12 18.59 3.58
CA SER A 63 6.40 19.19 3.23
C SER A 63 7.28 18.29 2.36
N ASN A 64 7.10 16.97 2.39
CA ASN A 64 7.91 16.01 1.63
C ASN A 64 7.07 14.88 1.00
N PRO A 65 6.30 15.14 -0.06
CA PRO A 65 5.43 14.14 -0.67
C PRO A 65 6.23 12.98 -1.26
N VAL A 66 5.65 11.77 -1.19
CA VAL A 66 6.22 10.53 -1.72
C VAL A 66 5.29 10.01 -2.81
N VAL A 67 5.86 9.54 -3.93
CA VAL A 67 5.10 9.03 -5.06
C VAL A 67 5.42 7.56 -5.34
N TYR A 68 4.44 6.84 -5.89
CA TYR A 68 4.66 5.53 -6.46
C TYR A 68 5.45 5.65 -7.75
N THR A 69 6.50 4.84 -7.86
CA THR A 69 7.37 4.79 -9.04
C THR A 69 7.25 3.46 -9.76
N SER A 70 6.86 2.40 -9.04
CA SER A 70 6.39 1.13 -9.58
C SER A 70 5.52 0.44 -8.53
N HIS A 71 4.58 -0.40 -8.96
CA HIS A 71 3.84 -1.27 -8.07
C HIS A 71 3.49 -2.60 -8.74
N HIS A 72 3.50 -3.67 -7.96
CA HIS A 72 2.99 -4.99 -8.34
C HIS A 72 1.96 -5.41 -7.31
N ILE A 73 0.71 -5.62 -7.76
CA ILE A 73 -0.39 -6.00 -6.89
C ILE A 73 -1.02 -7.28 -7.42
N SER A 74 -1.12 -8.29 -6.56
CA SER A 74 -1.81 -9.55 -6.84
C SER A 74 -2.99 -9.69 -5.90
N VAL A 75 -4.17 -9.99 -6.43
CA VAL A 75 -5.44 -10.06 -5.70
C VAL A 75 -6.09 -11.42 -5.91
N ASP A 76 -6.48 -12.07 -4.82
CA ASP A 76 -7.37 -13.23 -4.89
C ASP A 76 -8.81 -12.75 -5.16
N ARG A 77 -9.22 -12.83 -6.42
CA ARG A 77 -10.56 -12.41 -6.85
C ARG A 77 -11.69 -13.19 -6.17
N ARG A 78 -11.46 -14.46 -5.80
CA ARG A 78 -12.48 -15.29 -5.13
C ARG A 78 -12.72 -14.81 -3.71
N LEU A 79 -11.67 -14.30 -3.06
CA LEU A 79 -11.77 -13.65 -1.75
C LEU A 79 -12.40 -12.27 -1.85
N LEU A 80 -11.99 -11.46 -2.83
CA LEU A 80 -12.54 -10.12 -3.04
C LEU A 80 -14.05 -10.15 -3.29
N GLN A 81 -14.55 -11.10 -4.09
CA GLN A 81 -15.98 -11.27 -4.37
C GLN A 81 -16.81 -11.66 -3.13
N LYS A 82 -16.18 -12.24 -2.12
CA LYS A 82 -16.83 -12.63 -0.86
C LYS A 82 -16.73 -11.56 0.22
N LEU A 83 -15.88 -10.56 0.02
CA LEU A 83 -15.65 -9.49 0.97
C LEU A 83 -16.93 -8.66 1.15
N LYS A 84 -17.29 -8.41 2.40
CA LYS A 84 -18.42 -7.57 2.78
C LYS A 84 -17.95 -6.33 3.51
N SER A 85 -18.80 -5.31 3.50
CA SER A 85 -18.58 -4.00 4.14
C SER A 85 -17.97 -4.12 5.54
N ASN A 86 -18.55 -4.96 6.40
CA ASN A 86 -18.13 -5.08 7.81
C ASN A 86 -17.04 -6.14 8.05
N ASP A 87 -16.44 -6.68 6.98
CA ASP A 87 -15.35 -7.63 7.13
C ASP A 87 -14.09 -6.91 7.64
N ARG A 88 -13.50 -7.46 8.70
CA ARG A 88 -12.23 -6.98 9.24
C ARG A 88 -11.09 -7.38 8.31
N LEU A 89 -10.28 -6.39 7.94
CA LEU A 89 -9.06 -6.60 7.17
C LEU A 89 -7.84 -6.24 8.01
N HIS A 90 -6.82 -7.10 7.94
CA HIS A 90 -5.53 -6.85 8.55
C HIS A 90 -4.51 -6.57 7.45
N LEU A 91 -3.92 -5.39 7.48
CA LEU A 91 -2.87 -4.99 6.57
C LEU A 91 -1.53 -5.13 7.28
N LEU A 92 -0.63 -5.92 6.70
CA LEU A 92 0.71 -6.11 7.20
C LEU A 92 1.67 -5.31 6.33
N VAL A 93 2.30 -4.29 6.87
CA VAL A 93 3.28 -3.45 6.18
C VAL A 93 4.67 -3.78 6.69
N ALA A 94 5.54 -4.31 5.82
CA ALA A 94 6.92 -4.60 6.18
C ALA A 94 7.72 -3.32 6.42
N VAL A 95 8.81 -3.44 7.17
CA VAL A 95 9.85 -2.39 7.21
C VAL A 95 10.34 -2.12 5.77
N PRO A 96 10.36 -0.86 5.31
CA PRO A 96 10.78 -0.53 3.95
C PRO A 96 12.24 -0.91 3.73
N ARG A 97 12.54 -1.40 2.53
CA ARG A 97 13.90 -1.77 2.11
C ARG A 97 14.39 -0.83 1.03
N ALA A 98 15.60 -0.30 1.16
CA ALA A 98 16.25 0.41 0.07
C ALA A 98 16.44 -0.50 -1.16
N VAL A 99 16.07 0.00 -2.33
CA VAL A 99 16.27 -0.68 -3.62
C VAL A 99 17.22 0.13 -4.50
N PRO A 100 17.79 -0.47 -5.57
CA PRO A 100 18.62 0.28 -6.51
C PRO A 100 17.91 1.53 -6.98
N ALA A 101 18.70 2.59 -7.19
CA ALA A 101 18.17 3.88 -7.61
C ALA A 101 17.36 3.73 -8.90
N GLY A 102 16.22 4.44 -8.94
CA GLY A 102 15.34 4.42 -10.08
C GLY A 102 16.04 5.03 -11.29
N LYS A 103 15.85 4.44 -12.46
CA LYS A 103 16.29 5.06 -13.72
C LYS A 103 15.13 5.91 -14.22
N GLY A 104 15.28 7.23 -14.18
CA GLY A 104 14.38 8.14 -14.90
C GLY A 104 14.57 8.05 -16.42
N LEU A 105 13.96 8.97 -17.17
CA LEU A 105 14.15 9.14 -18.62
C LEU A 105 15.56 9.69 -18.96
N GLY A 106 16.63 8.99 -18.56
CA GLY A 106 18.00 9.22 -19.03
C GLY A 106 18.98 9.96 -18.10
N LYS A 107 18.66 10.20 -16.81
CA LYS A 107 19.51 10.97 -15.88
C LYS A 107 19.96 10.17 -14.63
N LYS A 108 20.70 10.82 -13.71
CA LYS A 108 21.14 10.26 -12.42
C LYS A 108 19.97 9.56 -11.72
N GLY A 109 20.28 8.50 -10.97
CA GLY A 109 19.25 7.74 -10.27
C GLY A 109 18.87 8.39 -8.95
N PHE A 110 17.59 8.32 -8.60
CA PHE A 110 17.05 8.82 -7.34
C PHE A 110 16.86 7.68 -6.32
N PRO A 111 16.98 7.94 -5.01
CA PRO A 111 16.76 6.94 -3.96
C PRO A 111 15.30 6.47 -3.95
N GLN A 112 15.12 5.16 -3.75
CA GLN A 112 13.79 4.55 -3.67
C GLN A 112 13.72 3.50 -2.56
N GLN A 113 12.51 3.27 -2.07
CA GLN A 113 12.21 2.26 -1.06
C GLN A 113 11.13 1.31 -1.55
N LEU A 114 11.33 0.02 -1.31
CA LEU A 114 10.34 -1.02 -1.52
C LEU A 114 9.55 -1.26 -0.23
N HIS A 115 8.24 -1.10 -0.33
CA HIS A 115 7.27 -1.48 0.69
C HIS A 115 6.59 -2.77 0.27
N ARG A 116 6.62 -3.77 1.15
CA ARG A 116 5.91 -5.04 0.96
C ARG A 116 4.70 -5.08 1.87
N CYS A 117 3.54 -5.33 1.28
CA CYS A 117 2.28 -5.30 2.00
C CYS A 117 1.45 -6.57 1.73
N PHE A 118 0.75 -7.03 2.77
CA PHE A 118 -0.25 -8.10 2.66
C PHE A 118 -1.58 -7.61 3.21
N GLY A 119 -2.66 -7.84 2.47
CA GLY A 119 -4.01 -7.72 3.01
C GLY A 119 -4.54 -9.10 3.37
N LEU A 120 -4.89 -9.30 4.64
CA LEU A 120 -5.46 -10.53 5.16
C LEU A 120 -6.95 -10.33 5.46
N SER A 121 -7.77 -11.27 5.01
CA SER A 121 -9.17 -11.41 5.43
C SER A 121 -9.31 -12.48 6.51
N ALA A 122 -10.55 -12.75 6.93
CA ALA A 122 -10.87 -13.72 7.97
C ALA A 122 -10.13 -15.07 7.80
N GLY A 123 -9.62 -15.60 8.91
CA GLY A 123 -8.83 -16.84 8.92
C GLY A 123 -7.43 -16.69 8.31
N ASN A 124 -6.86 -15.47 8.34
CA ASN A 124 -5.52 -15.15 7.82
C ASN A 124 -5.34 -15.46 6.33
N ARG A 125 -6.43 -15.43 5.57
CA ARG A 125 -6.40 -15.69 4.14
C ARG A 125 -5.87 -14.45 3.42
N ILE A 126 -4.89 -14.63 2.55
CA ILE A 126 -4.28 -13.51 1.81
C ILE A 126 -5.26 -13.05 0.72
N LEU A 127 -5.93 -11.93 0.97
CA LEU A 127 -6.77 -11.23 0.00
C LEU A 127 -5.91 -10.62 -1.11
N PHE A 128 -4.82 -9.96 -0.74
CA PHE A 128 -3.88 -9.40 -1.70
C PHE A 128 -2.44 -9.36 -1.19
N ARG A 129 -1.51 -9.30 -2.15
CA ARG A 129 -0.08 -9.05 -1.94
C ARG A 129 0.32 -7.86 -2.78
N ALA A 130 1.13 -6.98 -2.21
CA ALA A 130 1.62 -5.82 -2.93
C ALA A 130 3.10 -5.57 -2.68
N GLU A 131 3.78 -5.16 -3.74
CA GLU A 131 5.09 -4.53 -3.71
C GLU A 131 4.93 -3.12 -4.28
N ALA A 132 5.26 -2.10 -3.49
CA ALA A 132 5.22 -0.70 -3.92
C ALA A 132 6.62 -0.11 -3.80
N VAL A 133 7.15 0.38 -4.92
CA VAL A 133 8.39 1.14 -4.94
C VAL A 133 8.04 2.63 -4.90
N MET A 134 8.58 3.32 -3.91
CA MET A 134 8.23 4.68 -3.60
C MET A 134 9.47 5.57 -3.52
N ALA A 135 9.34 6.83 -3.90
CA ALA A 135 10.41 7.81 -3.83
C ALA A 135 9.88 9.19 -3.44
N PRO A 136 10.64 10.01 -2.70
CA PRO A 136 10.29 11.41 -2.47
C PRO A 136 10.18 12.17 -3.79
N LEU A 137 9.14 12.96 -3.97
CA LEU A 137 8.93 13.76 -5.18
C LEU A 137 10.09 14.71 -5.44
N LYS A 138 10.64 15.34 -4.38
CA LYS A 138 11.80 16.23 -4.47
C LYS A 138 13.02 15.53 -5.10
N ALA A 139 13.24 14.27 -4.77
CA ALA A 139 14.36 13.50 -5.32
C ALA A 139 14.20 13.24 -6.83
N ILE A 140 12.96 13.03 -7.29
CA ILE A 140 12.66 12.87 -8.72
C ILE A 140 12.80 14.20 -9.47
N LEU A 141 12.35 15.31 -8.87
CA LEU A 141 12.38 16.64 -9.51
C LEU A 141 13.78 17.27 -9.54
N GLN A 142 14.63 17.01 -8.55
CA GLN A 142 16.02 17.49 -8.54
C GLN A 142 16.86 16.86 -9.66
N ASP A 143 16.51 15.66 -10.13
CA ASP A 143 17.07 15.11 -11.36
C ASP A 143 16.50 15.78 -12.63
N ALA A 144 15.32 16.41 -12.57
CA ALA A 144 14.73 17.09 -13.72
C ALA A 144 15.39 18.45 -14.02
N GLU A 145 15.87 19.16 -12.99
CA GLU A 145 16.41 20.54 -13.08
C GLU A 145 17.93 20.65 -13.38
N ALA A 146 18.66 19.54 -13.49
CA ALA A 146 20.08 19.50 -13.89
C ALA A 146 20.27 19.00 -15.33
#